data_AF-A0A524C9R6-F1
#
_entry.id   AF-A0A524C9R6-F1
#
_cell.length_a   1.000
_cell.length_b   1.000
_cell.length_c   1.000
_cell.angle_alpha   90.00
_cell.angle_beta   90.00
_cell.angle_gamma   90.00
#
_symmetry.space_group_name_H-M   'P 1'
#
loop_
_entity.id
_entity.type
_entity.pdbx_description
1 polymer ?
#
loop_
_entity_poly.entity_id
_entity_poly.type
_entity_poly.pdbx_seq_one_letter_code
_entity_poly.pdbx_strand_id
1 'polypeptide(L)'
;MDIEEFKEFMKNPSIETAMAFGEAITKKEAPIEDKRLKFREAFKIVGINDKLEAIINMWAVASMLESPIPPTQKIQAVREVLQDEELNPSMIEQWTNLIYDLNRAPKDVLDFIAIDIRNMRGISKELRKRLGHPNPERPYSK
;
A
#
# COMPACT_ATOMS: atom_id res chain seq x y z
N MET A 1 14.38 -10.97 -9.01
CA MET A 1 14.03 -10.70 -7.60
C MET A 1 13.34 -11.91 -7.00
N ASP A 2 13.90 -12.48 -5.92
CA ASP A 2 13.28 -13.59 -5.18
C ASP A 2 12.56 -13.07 -3.92
N ILE A 3 11.32 -13.49 -3.69
CA ILE A 3 10.47 -13.11 -2.54
C ILE A 3 9.80 -14.40 -2.09
N GLU A 4 10.05 -14.84 -0.85
CA GLU A 4 9.53 -16.14 -0.39
C GLU A 4 8.02 -16.10 -0.24
N GLU A 5 7.49 -14.99 0.28
CA GLU A 5 6.06 -14.73 0.39
C GLU A 5 5.35 -14.77 -0.96
N PHE A 6 6.05 -14.41 -2.05
CA PHE A 6 5.51 -14.54 -3.40
C PHE A 6 5.41 -16.02 -3.83
N LYS A 7 6.39 -16.86 -3.49
CA LYS A 7 6.32 -18.31 -3.74
C LYS A 7 5.22 -18.97 -2.94
N GLU A 8 5.02 -18.54 -1.70
CA GLU A 8 3.91 -19.01 -0.85
C GLU A 8 2.56 -18.61 -1.44
N PHE A 9 2.41 -17.35 -1.86
CA PHE A 9 1.22 -16.87 -2.55
C PHE A 9 0.94 -17.66 -3.84
N MET A 10 1.97 -17.97 -4.65
CA MET A 10 1.84 -18.81 -5.85
C MET A 10 1.32 -20.22 -5.55
N LYS A 11 1.77 -20.83 -4.44
CA LYS A 11 1.39 -22.20 -4.07
C LYS A 11 -0.01 -22.27 -3.46
N ASN A 12 -0.38 -21.28 -2.66
CA ASN A 12 -1.65 -21.23 -1.96
C ASN A 12 -2.18 -19.78 -1.90
N PRO A 13 -2.86 -19.31 -2.97
CA PRO A 13 -3.41 -17.96 -3.00
C PRO A 13 -4.50 -17.79 -1.95
N SER A 14 -4.26 -16.92 -0.98
CA SER A 14 -5.18 -16.64 0.13
C SER A 14 -5.00 -15.19 0.58
N ILE A 15 -5.94 -14.70 1.41
CA ILE A 15 -5.86 -13.34 1.98
C ILE A 15 -4.55 -13.16 2.75
N GLU A 16 -4.17 -14.17 3.55
CA GLU A 16 -2.95 -14.13 4.37
C GLU A 16 -1.70 -14.06 3.50
N THR A 17 -1.58 -14.95 2.52
CA THR A 17 -0.42 -14.99 1.63
C THR A 17 -0.34 -13.77 0.70
N ALA A 18 -1.48 -13.20 0.29
CA ALA A 18 -1.54 -11.96 -0.49
C ALA A 18 -1.09 -10.74 0.33
N MET A 19 -1.54 -10.64 1.59
CA MET A 19 -1.12 -9.58 2.51
C MET A 19 0.38 -9.67 2.82
N ALA A 20 0.89 -10.87 3.11
CA ALA A 20 2.30 -11.11 3.38
C ALA A 20 3.18 -10.76 2.17
N PHE A 21 2.79 -11.21 0.97
CA PHE A 21 3.49 -10.87 -0.26
C PHE A 21 3.53 -9.35 -0.50
N GLY A 22 2.38 -8.70 -0.41
CA GLY A 22 2.23 -7.27 -0.62
C GLY A 22 3.08 -6.43 0.33
N GLU A 23 3.09 -6.77 1.61
CA GLU A 23 3.94 -6.12 2.60
C GLU A 23 5.43 -6.33 2.30
N ALA A 24 5.83 -7.59 2.00
CA ALA A 24 7.21 -7.94 1.73
C ALA A 24 7.78 -7.20 0.51
N ILE A 25 7.02 -7.14 -0.59
CA ILE A 25 7.45 -6.46 -1.81
C ILE A 25 7.53 -4.94 -1.64
N THR A 26 6.61 -4.34 -0.88
CA THR A 26 6.61 -2.90 -0.62
C THR A 26 7.81 -2.50 0.26
N LYS A 27 8.14 -3.29 1.29
CA LYS A 27 9.34 -3.06 2.13
C LYS A 27 10.63 -3.15 1.32
N LYS A 28 10.70 -4.07 0.37
CA LYS A 28 11.90 -4.38 -0.38
C LYS A 28 12.47 -3.15 -1.10
N GLU A 29 13.78 -2.94 -0.95
CA GLU A 29 14.53 -1.96 -1.72
C GLU A 29 14.86 -2.58 -3.09
N ALA A 30 14.05 -2.23 -4.08
CA ALA A 30 14.19 -2.70 -5.45
C ALA A 30 13.66 -1.62 -6.41
N PRO A 31 14.12 -1.59 -7.67
CA PRO A 31 13.55 -0.73 -8.69
C PRO A 31 12.04 -0.93 -8.82
N ILE A 32 11.31 0.17 -9.05
CA ILE A 32 9.86 0.12 -9.17
C ILE A 32 9.37 -0.79 -10.30
N GLU A 33 10.15 -0.92 -11.38
CA GLU A 33 9.82 -1.81 -12.50
C GLU A 33 9.87 -3.29 -12.09
N ASP A 34 10.80 -3.66 -11.21
CA ASP A 34 10.86 -5.04 -10.67
C ASP A 34 9.66 -5.32 -9.77
N LYS A 35 9.25 -4.34 -8.95
CA LYS A 35 8.04 -4.45 -8.13
C LYS A 35 6.80 -4.62 -9.00
N ARG A 36 6.66 -3.78 -10.05
CA ARG A 36 5.57 -3.86 -11.02
C ARG A 36 5.50 -5.20 -11.74
N LEU A 37 6.64 -5.76 -12.14
CA LEU A 37 6.69 -7.06 -12.78
C LEU A 37 6.12 -8.14 -11.86
N LYS A 38 6.46 -8.11 -10.57
CA LYS A 38 5.92 -9.06 -9.59
C LYS A 38 4.44 -8.88 -9.31
N PHE A 39 3.93 -7.65 -9.25
CA PHE A 39 2.47 -7.44 -9.18
C PHE A 39 1.76 -7.96 -10.42
N ARG A 40 2.32 -7.79 -11.62
CA ARG A 40 1.76 -8.38 -12.85
C ARG A 40 1.72 -9.90 -12.80
N GLU A 41 2.74 -10.55 -12.23
CA GLU A 41 2.72 -12.00 -12.00
C GLU A 41 1.65 -12.37 -10.96
N ALA A 42 1.52 -11.59 -9.87
CA ALA A 42 0.49 -11.78 -8.85
C ALA A 42 -0.93 -11.71 -9.40
N PHE A 43 -1.24 -10.70 -10.23
CA PHE A 43 -2.56 -10.57 -10.86
C PHE A 43 -2.93 -11.76 -11.75
N LYS A 44 -1.96 -12.44 -12.37
CA LYS A 44 -2.22 -13.67 -13.15
C LYS A 44 -2.62 -14.85 -12.26
N ILE A 45 -2.21 -14.86 -10.99
CA ILE A 45 -2.48 -15.92 -10.02
C ILE A 45 -3.85 -15.72 -9.36
N VAL A 46 -4.22 -14.47 -9.10
CA VAL A 46 -5.51 -14.08 -8.49
C VAL A 46 -6.71 -14.63 -9.27
N GLY A 47 -6.65 -14.61 -10.60
CA GLY A 47 -7.73 -15.08 -11.46
C GLY A 47 -8.97 -14.20 -11.36
N ILE A 48 -10.11 -14.79 -10.96
CA ILE A 48 -11.41 -14.10 -10.83
C ILE A 48 -11.80 -13.83 -9.37
N ASN A 49 -10.83 -13.84 -8.45
CA ASN A 49 -11.10 -13.61 -7.03
C ASN A 49 -10.98 -12.12 -6.71
N ASP A 50 -12.13 -11.43 -6.72
CA ASP A 50 -12.23 -9.98 -6.50
C ASP A 50 -11.52 -9.53 -5.21
N LYS A 51 -11.63 -10.31 -4.14
CA LYS A 51 -11.00 -9.98 -2.86
C LYS A 51 -9.48 -10.06 -2.89
N LEU A 52 -8.94 -11.08 -3.53
CA LEU A 52 -7.49 -11.18 -3.72
C LEU A 52 -7.01 -10.11 -4.70
N GLU A 53 -7.80 -9.77 -5.71
CA GLU A 53 -7.50 -8.68 -6.64
C GLU A 53 -7.39 -7.34 -5.92
N ALA A 54 -8.38 -7.01 -5.08
CA ALA A 54 -8.40 -5.81 -4.28
C ALA A 54 -7.17 -5.71 -3.35
N ILE A 55 -6.79 -6.80 -2.68
CA ILE A 55 -5.61 -6.84 -1.81
C ILE A 55 -4.32 -6.62 -2.62
N ILE A 56 -4.15 -7.31 -3.74
CA ILE A 56 -2.98 -7.16 -4.60
C ILE A 56 -2.91 -5.75 -5.19
N ASN A 57 -4.05 -5.19 -5.59
CA ASN A 57 -4.15 -3.81 -6.10
C ASN A 57 -3.79 -2.78 -5.03
N MET A 58 -4.29 -2.93 -3.80
CA MET A 58 -3.92 -2.09 -2.66
C MET A 58 -2.39 -2.01 -2.49
N TRP A 59 -1.71 -3.16 -2.49
CA TRP A 59 -0.24 -3.22 -2.36
C TRP A 59 0.51 -2.73 -3.61
N ALA A 60 -0.05 -2.94 -4.80
CA ALA A 60 0.50 -2.37 -6.03
C ALA A 60 0.47 -0.83 -5.99
N VAL A 61 -0.62 -0.25 -5.50
CA VAL A 61 -0.76 1.19 -5.28
C VAL A 61 0.26 1.70 -4.25
N ALA A 62 0.52 0.94 -3.17
CA ALA A 62 1.57 1.28 -2.21
C ALA A 62 2.92 1.53 -2.90
N SER A 63 3.31 0.60 -3.78
CA SER A 63 4.57 0.67 -4.52
C SER A 63 4.53 1.76 -5.58
N MET A 64 3.36 2.01 -6.19
CA MET A 64 3.15 3.08 -7.16
C MET A 64 3.43 4.48 -6.57
N LEU A 65 3.23 4.69 -5.26
CA LEU A 65 3.55 5.95 -4.61
C LEU A 65 5.03 6.35 -4.73
N GLU A 66 5.93 5.36 -4.88
CA GLU A 66 7.37 5.56 -5.13
C GLU A 66 7.68 5.96 -6.58
N SER A 67 6.75 5.74 -7.52
CA SER A 67 6.96 5.98 -8.96
C SER A 67 7.07 7.49 -9.29
N PRO A 68 7.82 7.87 -10.34
CA PRO A 68 7.87 9.26 -10.84
C PRO A 68 6.64 9.61 -11.70
N ILE A 69 5.44 9.28 -11.23
CA ILE A 69 4.17 9.64 -11.88
C ILE A 69 3.57 10.90 -11.23
N PRO A 70 2.66 11.62 -11.91
CA PRO A 70 2.04 12.82 -11.37
C PRO A 70 1.34 12.59 -10.02
N PRO A 71 1.46 13.52 -9.04
CA PRO A 71 0.80 13.43 -7.74
C PRO A 71 -0.72 13.14 -7.82
N THR A 72 -1.42 13.76 -8.77
CA THR A 72 -2.86 13.56 -8.95
C THR A 72 -3.23 12.10 -9.25
N GLN A 73 -2.41 11.41 -10.05
CA GLN A 73 -2.64 9.99 -10.37
C GLN A 73 -2.42 9.10 -9.14
N LYS A 74 -1.42 9.43 -8.30
CA LYS A 74 -1.16 8.73 -7.04
C LYS A 74 -2.36 8.85 -6.08
N ILE A 75 -2.85 10.08 -5.90
CA ILE A 75 -3.99 10.36 -5.02
C ILE A 75 -5.25 9.66 -5.52
N GLN A 76 -5.51 9.72 -6.84
CA GLN A 76 -6.68 9.08 -7.43
C GLN A 76 -6.68 7.55 -7.22
N ALA A 77 -5.55 6.89 -7.48
CA ALA A 77 -5.43 5.45 -7.29
C ALA A 77 -5.62 5.03 -5.82
N VAL A 78 -5.10 5.83 -4.87
CA VAL A 78 -5.34 5.58 -3.45
C VAL A 78 -6.82 5.73 -3.12
N ARG A 79 -7.50 6.76 -3.62
CA ARG A 79 -8.94 6.94 -3.38
C ARG A 79 -9.78 5.78 -3.90
N GLU A 80 -9.43 5.25 -5.06
CA GLU A 80 -10.08 4.06 -5.62
C GLU A 80 -9.90 2.85 -4.69
N VAL A 81 -8.68 2.63 -4.17
CA VAL A 81 -8.41 1.59 -3.18
C VAL A 81 -9.20 1.81 -1.88
N LEU A 82 -9.28 3.05 -1.37
CA LEU A 82 -10.01 3.33 -0.13
C LEU A 82 -11.54 3.19 -0.27
N GLN A 83 -12.06 3.14 -1.50
CA GLN A 83 -13.47 2.94 -1.80
C GLN A 83 -13.81 1.48 -2.13
N ASP A 84 -12.82 0.59 -2.21
CA ASP A 84 -13.00 -0.82 -2.54
C ASP A 84 -13.69 -1.57 -1.39
N GLU A 85 -14.86 -2.15 -1.64
CA GLU A 85 -15.69 -2.83 -0.63
C GLU A 85 -15.10 -4.17 -0.16
N GLU A 86 -14.16 -4.75 -0.91
CA GLU A 86 -13.49 -5.99 -0.53
C GLU A 86 -12.41 -5.77 0.55
N LEU A 87 -11.97 -4.53 0.72
CA LEU A 87 -10.95 -4.14 1.69
C LEU A 87 -11.56 -3.76 3.03
N ASN A 88 -11.18 -4.50 4.06
CA ASN A 88 -11.59 -4.15 5.41
C ASN A 88 -10.68 -3.06 6.01
N PRO A 89 -11.18 -2.29 7.01
CA PRO A 89 -10.39 -1.22 7.63
C PRO A 89 -9.05 -1.69 8.21
N SER A 90 -8.96 -2.90 8.76
CA SER A 90 -7.69 -3.41 9.31
C SER A 90 -6.60 -3.61 8.26
N MET A 91 -6.96 -4.03 7.04
CA MET A 91 -6.00 -4.13 5.92
C MET A 91 -5.49 -2.75 5.51
N ILE A 92 -6.40 -1.78 5.42
CA ILE A 92 -6.06 -0.38 5.14
C ILE A 92 -5.15 0.19 6.23
N GLU A 93 -5.39 -0.12 7.51
CA GLU A 93 -4.53 0.33 8.60
C GLU A 93 -3.11 -0.25 8.50
N GLN A 94 -2.97 -1.54 8.21
CA GLN A 94 -1.65 -2.17 8.02
C GLN A 94 -0.90 -1.54 6.85
N TRP A 95 -1.58 -1.38 5.71
CA TRP A 95 -1.07 -0.70 4.53
C TRP A 95 -0.62 0.74 4.83
N THR A 96 -1.46 1.49 5.55
CA THR A 96 -1.19 2.89 5.90
C THR A 96 0.02 2.99 6.81
N ASN A 97 0.09 2.20 7.88
CA ASN A 97 1.22 2.23 8.79
C ASN A 97 2.53 1.98 8.03
N LEU A 98 2.54 0.97 7.16
CA LEU A 98 3.74 0.65 6.39
C LEU A 98 4.19 1.80 5.47
N ILE A 99 3.28 2.39 4.70
CA ILE A 99 3.65 3.45 3.75
C ILE A 99 4.21 4.68 4.47
N TYR A 100 3.63 5.04 5.61
CA TYR A 100 4.09 6.17 6.41
C TYR A 100 5.38 5.85 7.17
N ASP A 101 5.62 4.60 7.54
CA ASP A 101 6.90 4.15 8.11
C ASP A 101 8.02 4.20 7.07
N LEU A 102 7.75 3.79 5.83
CA LEU A 102 8.72 3.80 4.74
C LEU A 102 9.05 5.22 4.27
N ASN A 103 8.07 6.13 4.27
CA ASN A 103 8.23 7.54 3.88
C ASN A 103 8.95 7.71 2.51
N ARG A 104 8.62 6.86 1.54
CA ARG A 104 9.22 6.84 0.19
C ARG A 104 8.41 7.64 -0.85
N ALA A 105 7.32 8.28 -0.45
CA ALA A 105 6.49 9.11 -1.30
C ALA A 105 6.67 10.61 -0.94
N PRO A 106 6.37 11.54 -1.86
CA PRO A 106 6.40 12.97 -1.56
C PRO A 106 5.49 13.32 -0.38
N LYS A 107 5.95 14.19 0.53
CA LYS A 107 5.22 14.55 1.74
C LYS A 107 3.81 15.06 1.44
N ASP A 108 3.65 15.98 0.49
CA ASP A 108 2.34 16.53 0.15
C ASP A 108 1.34 15.44 -0.29
N VAL A 109 1.82 14.42 -1.01
CA VAL A 109 0.98 13.27 -1.42
C VAL A 109 0.54 12.48 -0.20
N LEU A 110 1.45 12.22 0.74
CA LEU A 110 1.12 11.54 2.00
C LEU A 110 0.13 12.37 2.83
N ASP A 111 0.32 13.68 2.94
CA ASP A 111 -0.57 14.56 3.69
C ASP A 111 -1.99 14.58 3.10
N PHE A 112 -2.14 14.53 1.77
CA PHE A 112 -3.45 14.38 1.11
C PHE A 112 -4.09 13.02 1.41
N ILE A 113 -3.32 11.93 1.30
CA ILE A 113 -3.79 10.57 1.62
C ILE A 113 -4.22 10.49 3.10
N ALA A 114 -3.51 11.17 4.00
CA ALA A 114 -3.82 11.20 5.43
C ALA A 114 -5.20 11.78 5.71
N ILE A 115 -5.64 12.78 4.94
CA ILE A 115 -6.98 13.36 5.06
C ILE A 115 -8.04 12.30 4.77
N ASP A 116 -7.91 11.59 3.64
CA ASP A 116 -8.90 10.62 3.20
C ASP A 116 -9.02 9.45 4.20
N ILE A 117 -7.89 8.90 4.67
CA ILE A 117 -7.88 7.77 5.62
C ILE A 117 -8.45 8.14 6.99
N ARG A 118 -8.17 9.36 7.50
CA ARG A 118 -8.70 9.81 8.80
C ARG A 118 -10.23 9.84 8.84
N ASN A 119 -10.85 10.11 7.70
CA ASN A 119 -12.30 10.20 7.58
C ASN A 119 -12.98 8.84 7.38
N MET A 120 -12.22 7.76 7.14
CA MET A 120 -12.77 6.43 6.97
C MET A 120 -13.35 5.87 8.27
N ARG A 121 -14.49 5.19 8.15
CA ARG A 121 -15.11 4.47 9.27
C ARG A 121 -14.32 3.18 9.54
N GLY A 122 -14.13 2.86 10.82
CA GLY A 122 -13.44 1.63 11.24
C GLY A 122 -11.94 1.77 11.45
N ILE A 123 -11.34 2.91 11.05
CA ILE A 123 -9.93 3.21 11.35
C ILE A 123 -9.73 3.58 12.83
N SER A 124 -8.69 3.03 13.44
CA SER A 124 -8.30 3.19 14.83
C SER A 124 -8.01 4.64 15.22
N LYS A 125 -8.24 4.97 16.50
CA LYS A 125 -7.97 6.31 17.03
C LYS A 125 -6.47 6.60 17.02
N GLU A 126 -5.66 5.58 17.23
CA GLU A 126 -4.21 5.58 17.23
C GLU A 126 -3.69 6.01 15.86
N LEU A 127 -4.15 5.36 14.78
CA LEU A 127 -3.77 5.75 13.42
C LEU A 127 -4.26 7.17 13.09
N ARG A 128 -5.50 7.53 13.46
CA ARG A 128 -6.01 8.89 13.22
C ARG A 128 -5.17 9.97 13.90
N LYS A 129 -4.69 9.73 15.13
CA LYS A 129 -3.78 10.66 15.83
C LYS A 129 -2.45 10.75 15.12
N ARG A 130 -1.87 9.62 14.72
CA ARG A 130 -0.62 9.55 13.95
C ARG A 130 -0.69 10.36 12.66
N LEU A 131 -1.79 10.24 11.91
CA LEU A 131 -2.07 10.97 10.68
C LEU A 131 -2.50 12.44 10.92
N GLY A 132 -2.88 12.78 12.14
CA GLY A 132 -3.39 14.10 12.53
C GLY A 132 -2.32 15.05 13.06
N HIS A 133 -1.12 14.56 13.34
CA HIS A 133 0.04 15.40 13.60
C HIS A 133 0.76 15.65 12.26
N PRO A 134 1.09 16.91 11.91
CA PRO A 134 2.24 17.11 11.03
C PRO A 134 3.39 16.39 11.73
N ASN A 135 3.83 15.25 11.18
CA ASN A 135 4.91 14.45 11.73
C ASN A 135 6.04 15.41 12.12
N PRO A 136 6.57 15.37 13.36
CA PRO A 136 7.51 16.37 13.83
C PRO A 136 8.63 16.46 12.81
N GLU A 137 8.89 17.70 12.37
CA GLU A 137 10.02 18.04 11.53
C GLU A 137 11.24 17.28 12.05
N ARG A 138 11.67 16.22 11.36
CA ARG A 138 13.07 15.83 11.48
C ARG A 138 13.80 17.03 10.89
N PRO A 139 14.58 17.79 11.69
CA PRO A 139 15.34 18.88 11.12
C PRO A 139 16.27 18.21 10.12
N TYR A 140 16.28 18.73 8.90
CA TYR A 140 17.33 18.44 7.95
C TYR A 140 18.66 18.56 8.71
N SER A 141 19.38 17.44 8.85
CA SER A 141 20.77 17.47 9.29
C SER A 141 21.50 18.41 8.34
N LYS A 142 22.05 19.49 8.91
CA LYS A 142 22.87 20.50 8.25
C LYS A 142 24.07 19.88 7.54
#